data_AF-A0AAD8F0M6-F1
#
_entry.id   AF-A0AAD8F0M6-F1
#
_cell.length_a   1.000
_cell.length_b   1.000
_cell.length_c   1.000
_cell.angle_alpha   90.00
_cell.angle_beta   90.00
_cell.angle_gamma   90.00
#
_symmetry.space_group_name_H-M   'P 1'
#
loop_
_entity.id
_entity.type
_entity.pdbx_description
1 polymer ?
#
loop_
_entity_poly.entity_id
_entity_poly.type
_entity_poly.pdbx_seq_one_letter_code
_entity_poly.pdbx_strand_id
1 'polypeptide(L)'
;MKFRKCSQTITFAWMLASHMVLSKKRNGILLLALCLCSLIFLKSVVPVRQVGWYSKWLPRPLPRTESSAQYFVLARDLEIYMYSAIASYNQPRKGNIGIVITSLDATVKHLDCCVLLDHARLFVTPVEEHFFYHTMDVTILSRIHEYFTPGYYRARQYLCQVPEIGRIPSHATLKSSSAPCSTDLADYLPVHTPSQFPGGLAVCAKIAHSGGLDPEKVIEWFEIQRLLGVDKVLLYDMGNPVNLTRVFRYYQNMGLLDLQPYELPGYPANRTLMEKDKRTHQFHHDESMAVLECRQRMSGFSYVMSHDLDEFIIPRRDITLKQFFKEKMEYYQDSAGFYFDTEFFIYNWGPTNPEEDLMLTRYRKATKPHWECTKYVYLPARVLSSTTHSIYPLHPYTTYRIEPEEAVLHHYRRCPDDVWSTCFPETIIDHIMTRYTDLYSRVLTVRQATGVRPSWNTKK
;
A
#
# COMPACT_ATOMS: atom_id res chain seq x y z
N MET A 1 -14.33 28.60 38.07
CA MET A 1 -13.35 28.20 39.10
C MET A 1 -11.97 28.63 38.62
N LYS A 2 -11.32 29.55 39.35
CA LYS A 2 -10.00 30.13 39.06
C LYS A 2 -8.89 29.08 39.24
N PHE A 3 -7.80 29.18 38.47
CA PHE A 3 -6.39 29.32 38.92
C PHE A 3 -5.46 29.30 37.67
N ARG A 4 -4.93 30.46 37.24
CA ARG A 4 -3.53 30.96 37.33
C ARG A 4 -2.52 30.13 36.50
N LYS A 5 -2.03 30.64 35.35
CA LYS A 5 -0.80 31.47 35.17
C LYS A 5 0.41 31.00 35.99
N CYS A 6 1.44 30.53 35.29
CA CYS A 6 2.84 30.77 35.68
C CYS A 6 3.58 31.44 34.52
N SER A 7 4.45 32.37 34.89
CA SER A 7 5.04 33.44 34.08
C SER A 7 6.56 33.25 33.98
N GLN A 8 7.10 33.64 32.81
CA GLN A 8 8.41 34.25 32.51
C GLN A 8 9.57 34.12 33.51
N THR A 9 10.77 33.81 32.98
CA THR A 9 11.90 34.77 33.05
C THR A 9 13.00 34.47 32.02
N ILE A 10 13.58 35.56 31.51
CA ILE A 10 14.71 35.67 30.58
C ILE A 10 16.03 35.70 31.38
N THR A 11 17.13 35.21 30.81
CA THR A 11 18.45 35.83 31.01
C THR A 11 19.36 35.60 29.79
N PHE A 12 19.86 36.70 29.25
CA PHE A 12 20.96 36.83 28.28
C PHE A 12 22.28 36.96 29.06
N ALA A 13 23.40 36.42 28.54
CA ALA A 13 24.64 37.15 28.19
C ALA A 13 25.90 36.24 28.14
N TRP A 14 26.55 36.14 26.97
CA TRP A 14 27.88 36.69 26.59
C TRP A 14 29.11 35.80 26.87
N MET A 15 29.82 35.42 25.80
CA MET A 15 31.26 35.75 25.65
C MET A 15 31.74 35.64 24.18
N LEU A 16 32.55 36.61 23.79
CA LEU A 16 33.06 36.92 22.46
C LEU A 16 34.52 36.45 22.29
N ALA A 17 34.84 36.12 21.02
CA ALA A 17 36.06 36.42 20.28
C ALA A 17 37.44 35.85 20.70
N SER A 18 38.10 35.22 19.73
CA SER A 18 39.54 35.35 19.52
C SER A 18 39.85 35.35 18.01
N HIS A 19 40.85 36.16 17.65
CA HIS A 19 41.09 36.84 16.38
C HIS A 19 41.80 36.04 15.26
N MET A 20 41.49 36.46 14.03
CA MET A 20 42.31 36.65 12.81
C MET A 20 43.66 35.90 12.62
N VAL A 21 43.86 35.36 11.40
CA VAL A 21 44.83 35.80 10.35
C VAL A 21 45.13 34.62 9.41
N LEU A 22 45.21 34.91 8.09
CA LEU A 22 45.75 34.15 6.93
C LEU A 22 44.68 33.90 5.84
N SER A 23 44.51 34.83 4.90
CA SER A 23 45.34 35.06 3.70
C SER A 23 44.96 34.16 2.51
N LYS A 24 44.32 34.80 1.52
CA LYS A 24 44.46 34.60 0.07
C LYS A 24 45.03 33.25 -0.42
N LYS A 25 44.23 32.19 -0.39
CA LYS A 25 44.44 30.98 -1.25
C LYS A 25 43.14 30.29 -1.67
N ARG A 26 41.99 30.98 -1.58
CA ARG A 26 40.66 30.34 -1.61
C ARG A 26 39.89 30.42 -2.93
N ASN A 27 40.48 30.99 -4.00
CA ASN A 27 39.79 31.11 -5.29
C ASN A 27 40.22 30.07 -6.35
N GLY A 28 41.36 29.39 -6.19
CA GLY A 28 41.81 28.35 -7.15
C GLY A 28 41.27 26.94 -6.85
N ILE A 29 41.09 26.61 -5.58
CA ILE A 29 40.71 25.25 -5.14
C ILE A 29 39.18 25.05 -5.16
N LEU A 30 38.39 26.12 -4.96
CA LEU A 30 36.92 26.04 -5.07
C LEU A 30 36.44 25.81 -6.51
N LEU A 31 37.13 26.38 -7.50
CA LEU A 31 36.79 26.23 -8.92
C LEU A 31 37.13 24.83 -9.45
N LEU A 32 38.23 24.22 -9.00
CA LEU A 32 38.54 22.81 -9.32
C LEU A 32 37.59 21.82 -8.63
N ALA A 33 37.15 22.10 -7.39
CA ALA A 33 36.18 21.26 -6.70
C ALA A 33 34.77 21.34 -7.33
N LEU A 34 34.36 22.51 -7.82
CA LEU A 34 33.08 22.70 -8.51
C LEU A 34 33.07 22.06 -9.91
N CYS A 35 34.19 22.07 -10.64
CA CYS A 35 34.33 21.39 -11.93
C CYS A 35 34.42 19.86 -11.79
N LEU A 36 35.06 19.33 -10.74
CA LEU A 36 35.06 17.88 -10.48
C LEU A 36 33.70 17.38 -10.00
N CYS A 37 32.95 18.15 -9.19
CA CYS A 37 31.59 17.78 -8.80
C CYS A 37 30.62 17.76 -9.99
N SER A 38 30.74 18.70 -10.94
CA SER A 38 29.87 18.72 -12.13
C SER A 38 30.21 17.60 -13.13
N LEU A 39 31.46 17.13 -13.20
CA LEU A 39 31.85 15.96 -14.00
C LEU A 39 31.47 14.62 -13.35
N ILE A 40 31.32 14.56 -12.02
CA ILE A 40 30.83 13.37 -11.31
C ILE A 40 29.29 13.29 -11.37
N PHE A 41 28.59 14.42 -11.36
CA PHE A 41 27.12 14.46 -11.49
C PHE A 41 26.59 14.14 -12.90
N LEU A 42 27.41 14.26 -13.95
CA LEU A 42 27.03 13.92 -15.32
C LEU A 42 27.21 12.43 -15.69
N LYS A 43 27.66 11.58 -14.75
CA LYS A 43 27.81 10.13 -14.97
C LYS A 43 27.10 9.22 -13.96
N SER A 44 26.31 9.77 -13.04
CA SER A 44 25.48 9.00 -12.12
C SER A 44 24.00 9.01 -12.53
N VAL A 45 23.71 8.75 -13.80
CA VAL A 45 22.48 8.04 -14.13
C VAL A 45 22.75 6.60 -13.70
N VAL A 46 22.46 6.29 -12.44
CA VAL A 46 22.43 4.90 -11.99
C VAL A 46 21.46 4.19 -12.92
N PRO A 47 21.91 3.21 -13.73
CA PRO A 47 20.99 2.44 -14.53
C PRO A 47 20.01 1.84 -13.54
N VAL A 48 18.71 2.05 -13.77
CA VAL A 48 17.67 1.23 -13.16
C VAL A 48 18.15 -0.20 -13.37
N ARG A 49 18.59 -0.88 -12.31
CA ARG A 49 18.84 -2.32 -12.38
C ARG A 49 17.56 -2.87 -12.97
N GLN A 50 17.64 -3.52 -14.13
CA GLN A 50 16.52 -4.32 -14.62
C GLN A 50 16.33 -5.44 -13.59
N VAL A 51 15.49 -5.16 -12.60
CA VAL A 51 15.20 -6.02 -11.47
C VAL A 51 14.22 -7.07 -11.96
N GLY A 52 14.65 -8.34 -11.94
CA GLY A 52 13.79 -9.52 -12.00
C GLY A 52 12.93 -9.59 -13.26
N TRP A 53 13.33 -10.45 -14.21
CA TRP A 53 12.40 -10.98 -15.19
C TRP A 53 11.33 -11.78 -14.44
N TYR A 54 10.20 -11.15 -14.12
CA TYR A 54 8.98 -11.89 -13.84
C TYR A 54 8.48 -12.42 -15.18
N SER A 55 8.21 -13.73 -15.23
CA SER A 55 7.57 -14.35 -16.38
C SER A 55 6.32 -13.57 -16.74
N LYS A 56 6.24 -13.10 -17.98
CA LYS A 56 5.04 -12.56 -18.60
C LYS A 56 3.89 -13.53 -18.27
N TRP A 57 2.90 -13.09 -17.50
CA TRP A 57 1.74 -13.94 -17.22
C TRP A 57 1.04 -14.18 -18.55
N LEU A 58 1.06 -15.43 -19.02
CA LEU A 58 0.33 -15.83 -20.22
C LEU A 58 -1.15 -15.93 -19.85
N PRO A 59 -2.07 -15.29 -20.59
CA PRO A 59 -3.49 -15.44 -20.35
C PRO A 59 -3.87 -16.93 -20.45
N ARG A 60 -4.49 -17.47 -19.39
CA ARG A 60 -5.03 -18.83 -19.40
C ARG A 60 -6.22 -18.92 -20.36
N PRO A 61 -6.37 -20.00 -21.13
CA PRO A 61 -7.65 -20.33 -21.75
C PRO A 61 -8.64 -20.84 -20.68
N LEU A 62 -9.86 -20.28 -20.69
CA LEU A 62 -11.06 -20.78 -20.01
C LEU A 62 -11.51 -22.13 -20.63
N PRO A 63 -12.15 -23.06 -19.90
CA PRO A 63 -13.52 -22.82 -19.41
C PRO A 63 -13.96 -23.51 -18.10
N ARG A 64 -14.77 -22.81 -17.30
CA ARG A 64 -16.04 -23.35 -16.76
C ARG A 64 -17.07 -22.22 -16.75
N THR A 65 -18.08 -22.37 -17.59
CA THR A 65 -19.30 -21.57 -17.60
C THR A 65 -20.10 -21.91 -16.35
N GLU A 66 -20.01 -21.05 -15.33
CA GLU A 66 -21.06 -20.72 -14.35
C GLU A 66 -20.56 -19.80 -13.22
N SER A 67 -19.26 -19.51 -13.15
CA SER A 67 -18.72 -18.39 -12.36
C SER A 67 -18.05 -17.38 -13.28
N SER A 68 -18.52 -16.13 -13.27
CA SER A 68 -18.01 -15.05 -14.12
C SER A 68 -16.61 -14.53 -13.72
N ALA A 69 -15.95 -15.16 -12.73
CA ALA A 69 -14.67 -14.73 -12.21
C ALA A 69 -13.51 -15.58 -12.77
N GLN A 70 -12.64 -14.96 -13.56
CA GLN A 70 -11.48 -15.57 -14.23
C GLN A 70 -10.22 -15.71 -13.35
N TYR A 71 -10.11 -14.93 -12.27
CA TYR A 71 -8.92 -14.80 -11.42
C TYR A 71 -9.06 -15.49 -10.06
N PHE A 72 -10.26 -15.96 -9.72
CA PHE A 72 -10.52 -16.75 -8.52
C PHE A 72 -10.71 -18.22 -8.87
N VAL A 73 -10.31 -19.10 -7.97
CA VAL A 73 -10.60 -20.54 -8.03
C VAL A 73 -11.67 -20.86 -6.99
N LEU A 74 -12.82 -21.34 -7.46
CA LEU A 74 -13.87 -21.84 -6.57
C LEU A 74 -13.46 -23.22 -6.03
N ALA A 75 -13.39 -23.36 -4.71
CA ALA A 75 -13.13 -24.65 -4.08
C ALA A 75 -14.27 -25.64 -4.36
N ARG A 76 -13.95 -26.87 -4.76
CA ARG A 76 -14.88 -27.84 -5.37
C ARG A 76 -16.16 -28.12 -4.57
N ASP A 77 -16.06 -28.21 -3.25
CA ASP A 77 -17.14 -28.63 -2.35
C ASP A 77 -17.55 -27.54 -1.33
N LEU A 78 -17.10 -26.31 -1.58
CA LEU A 78 -17.24 -25.17 -0.69
C LEU A 78 -17.72 -23.93 -1.45
N GLU A 79 -18.39 -23.04 -0.74
CA GLU A 79 -18.70 -21.71 -1.26
C GLU A 79 -17.55 -20.74 -0.93
N ILE A 80 -16.35 -21.08 -1.41
CA ILE A 80 -15.11 -20.31 -1.20
C ILE A 80 -14.47 -19.97 -2.53
N TYR A 81 -14.35 -18.67 -2.80
CA TYR A 81 -13.55 -18.15 -3.90
C TYR A 81 -12.14 -17.84 -3.39
N MET A 82 -11.18 -18.67 -3.77
CA MET A 82 -9.78 -18.49 -3.40
C MET A 82 -9.05 -17.63 -4.45
N TYR A 83 -8.29 -16.64 -3.99
CA TYR A 83 -7.57 -15.71 -4.88
C TYR A 83 -6.09 -16.08 -5.04
N SER A 84 -5.41 -16.35 -3.93
CA SER A 84 -3.98 -16.67 -3.96
C SER A 84 -3.59 -17.61 -2.82
N ALA A 85 -2.54 -18.39 -3.05
CA ALA A 85 -1.86 -19.21 -2.07
C ALA A 85 -0.40 -18.74 -1.99
N ILE A 86 0.02 -18.22 -0.83
CA ILE A 86 1.33 -17.58 -0.68
C ILE A 86 2.11 -18.25 0.46
N ALA A 87 3.31 -18.74 0.18
CA ALA A 87 4.20 -19.32 1.17
C ALA A 87 4.81 -18.22 2.05
N SER A 88 4.72 -18.39 3.36
CA SER A 88 5.31 -17.54 4.39
C SER A 88 6.47 -18.27 5.06
N TYR A 89 7.69 -17.99 4.59
CA TYR A 89 8.93 -18.53 5.18
C TYR A 89 9.43 -17.71 6.36
N ASN A 90 8.93 -16.48 6.53
CA ASN A 90 9.41 -15.56 7.57
C ASN A 90 8.88 -15.89 8.97
N GLN A 91 7.92 -16.83 9.08
CA GLN A 91 7.40 -17.33 10.36
C GLN A 91 7.24 -18.85 10.37
N PRO A 92 8.35 -19.62 10.28
CA PRO A 92 8.25 -21.06 10.39
C PRO A 92 7.91 -21.41 11.84
N ARG A 93 6.65 -21.76 12.11
CA ARG A 93 6.27 -22.32 13.41
C ARG A 93 6.78 -23.75 13.45
N LYS A 94 7.76 -24.01 14.33
CA LYS A 94 8.26 -25.38 14.63
C LYS A 94 8.83 -26.13 13.40
N GLY A 95 9.44 -25.43 12.45
CA GLY A 95 10.02 -26.06 11.24
C GLY A 95 8.99 -26.43 10.16
N ASN A 96 7.84 -25.74 10.15
CA ASN A 96 6.83 -25.85 9.10
C ASN A 96 6.83 -24.60 8.21
N ILE A 97 6.57 -24.78 6.92
CA ILE A 97 6.26 -23.73 5.96
C ILE A 97 4.75 -23.46 6.05
N GLY A 98 4.39 -22.21 6.36
CA GLY A 98 3.01 -21.76 6.32
C GLY A 98 2.60 -21.36 4.91
N ILE A 99 1.46 -21.84 4.42
CA ILE A 99 0.86 -21.37 3.16
C ILE A 99 -0.42 -20.61 3.52
N VAL A 100 -0.46 -19.32 3.19
CA VAL A 100 -1.62 -18.47 3.43
C VAL A 100 -2.48 -18.46 2.17
N ILE A 101 -3.71 -18.96 2.29
CA ILE A 101 -4.74 -18.87 1.25
C ILE A 101 -5.62 -17.67 1.55
N THR A 102 -5.67 -16.69 0.65
CA THR A 102 -6.55 -15.51 0.76
C THR A 102 -7.81 -15.75 -0.06
N SER A 103 -8.99 -15.57 0.54
CA SER A 103 -10.26 -15.97 -0.06
C SER A 103 -11.46 -15.14 0.39
N LEU A 104 -12.51 -15.17 -0.43
CA LEU A 104 -13.88 -14.77 -0.07
C LEU A 104 -14.67 -16.04 0.26
N ASP A 105 -15.15 -16.14 1.50
CA ASP A 105 -15.75 -17.35 2.04
C ASP A 105 -17.16 -17.11 2.61
N ALA A 106 -18.11 -17.94 2.19
CA ALA A 106 -19.49 -17.98 2.67
C ALA A 106 -19.82 -19.26 3.48
N THR A 107 -18.84 -20.14 3.73
CA THR A 107 -19.02 -21.42 4.41
C THR A 107 -18.95 -21.33 5.94
N VAL A 108 -19.51 -22.36 6.58
CA VAL A 108 -19.50 -22.60 8.04
C VAL A 108 -18.93 -23.99 8.37
N LYS A 109 -18.27 -24.65 7.40
CA LYS A 109 -17.72 -26.00 7.56
C LYS A 109 -16.33 -25.96 8.19
N HIS A 110 -15.95 -27.07 8.84
CA HIS A 110 -14.55 -27.35 9.14
C HIS A 110 -13.77 -27.65 7.86
N LEU A 111 -12.58 -27.07 7.76
CA LEU A 111 -11.77 -27.08 6.54
C LEU A 111 -10.43 -27.78 6.76
N ASP A 112 -10.00 -28.52 5.74
CA ASP A 112 -8.63 -29.01 5.60
C ASP A 112 -7.99 -28.38 4.36
N CYS A 113 -6.66 -28.29 4.38
CA CYS A 113 -5.86 -27.97 3.21
C CYS A 113 -5.37 -29.25 2.53
N CYS A 114 -5.43 -29.25 1.20
CA CYS A 114 -4.74 -30.21 0.35
C CYS A 114 -3.58 -29.49 -0.34
N VAL A 115 -2.35 -29.92 -0.08
CA VAL A 115 -1.13 -29.31 -0.62
C VAL A 115 -0.37 -30.33 -1.46
N LEU A 116 -0.05 -29.97 -2.70
CA LEU A 116 0.80 -30.76 -3.58
C LEU A 116 2.27 -30.36 -3.37
N LEU A 117 3.06 -31.30 -2.87
CA LEU A 117 4.51 -31.17 -2.73
C LEU A 117 5.20 -31.72 -3.98
N ASP A 118 6.16 -30.96 -4.50
CA ASP A 118 6.94 -31.31 -5.71
C ASP A 118 6.06 -31.74 -6.90
N HIS A 119 4.87 -31.13 -7.04
CA HIS A 119 3.87 -31.40 -8.09
C HIS A 119 3.25 -32.80 -8.09
N ALA A 120 3.56 -33.68 -7.12
CA ALA A 120 3.12 -35.08 -7.18
C ALA A 120 2.59 -35.63 -5.85
N ARG A 121 3.17 -35.22 -4.71
CA ARG A 121 2.82 -35.82 -3.41
C ARG A 121 1.79 -34.96 -2.70
N LEU A 122 0.61 -35.54 -2.47
CA LEU A 122 -0.43 -34.91 -1.68
C LEU A 122 -0.09 -34.94 -0.18
N PHE A 123 -0.21 -33.80 0.47
CA PHE A 123 -0.14 -33.63 1.91
C PHE A 123 -1.44 -32.96 2.39
N VAL A 124 -2.02 -33.47 3.48
CA VAL A 124 -3.26 -32.96 4.04
C VAL A 124 -3.01 -32.49 5.46
N THR A 125 -3.49 -31.30 5.78
CA THR A 125 -3.39 -30.70 7.11
C THR A 125 -4.70 -30.02 7.46
N PRO A 126 -5.14 -30.02 8.73
CA PRO A 126 -6.19 -29.12 9.17
C PRO A 126 -5.77 -27.67 8.90
N VAL A 127 -6.77 -26.83 8.62
CA VAL A 127 -6.58 -25.39 8.46
C VAL A 127 -6.46 -24.72 9.84
N GLU A 128 -5.50 -23.81 9.99
CA GLU A 128 -5.53 -22.82 11.05
C GLU A 128 -6.17 -21.53 10.53
N GLU A 129 -7.08 -20.95 11.29
CA GLU A 129 -7.62 -19.64 10.97
C GLU A 129 -6.54 -18.57 11.16
N HIS A 130 -6.17 -17.87 10.08
CA HIS A 130 -5.05 -16.91 10.12
C HIS A 130 -5.51 -15.50 10.44
N PHE A 131 -6.56 -15.03 9.76
CA PHE A 131 -7.17 -13.72 10.01
C PHE A 131 -8.57 -13.58 9.41
N PHE A 132 -9.43 -12.82 10.10
CA PHE A 132 -10.76 -12.40 9.64
C PHE A 132 -10.90 -10.89 9.68
N TYR A 133 -11.40 -10.32 8.59
CA TYR A 133 -11.83 -8.94 8.62
C TYR A 133 -13.18 -8.82 9.36
N HIS A 134 -13.23 -7.98 10.39
CA HIS A 134 -14.47 -7.57 11.06
C HIS A 134 -14.74 -6.10 10.73
N THR A 135 -15.97 -5.75 10.36
CA THR A 135 -16.37 -4.36 10.08
C THR A 135 -16.42 -3.53 11.38
N MET A 136 -15.30 -2.88 11.73
CA MET A 136 -15.00 -1.77 12.68
C MET A 136 -15.56 -1.71 14.13
N ASP A 137 -14.61 -1.64 15.09
CA ASP A 137 -14.33 -0.65 16.17
C ASP A 137 -15.36 -0.16 17.22
N VAL A 138 -16.48 -0.84 17.42
CA VAL A 138 -17.16 -0.81 18.74
C VAL A 138 -17.62 -2.22 19.08
N THR A 139 -16.97 -2.88 20.05
CA THR A 139 -17.14 -4.32 20.34
C THR A 139 -18.56 -4.75 20.71
N ILE A 140 -19.41 -3.82 21.16
CA ILE A 140 -20.79 -4.11 21.61
C ILE A 140 -21.81 -3.89 20.49
N LEU A 141 -21.63 -2.87 19.62
CA LEU A 141 -22.57 -2.58 18.52
C LEU A 141 -22.26 -3.39 17.24
N SER A 142 -20.98 -3.66 16.96
CA SER A 142 -20.54 -4.41 15.78
C SER A 142 -21.04 -5.84 15.75
N ARG A 143 -20.99 -6.55 16.89
CA ARG A 143 -21.56 -7.90 16.98
C ARG A 143 -23.04 -7.88 16.63
N ILE A 144 -23.80 -6.97 17.24
CA ILE A 144 -25.25 -6.90 17.07
C ILE A 144 -25.62 -6.61 15.60
N HIS A 145 -24.95 -5.66 14.93
CA HIS A 145 -25.28 -5.30 13.56
C HIS A 145 -24.83 -6.33 12.51
N GLU A 146 -23.64 -6.94 12.67
CA GLU A 146 -23.18 -8.05 11.80
C GLU A 146 -24.10 -9.28 11.93
N TYR A 147 -24.68 -9.53 13.11
CA TYR A 147 -25.64 -10.63 13.30
C TYR A 147 -26.94 -10.47 12.52
N PHE A 148 -27.41 -9.22 12.30
CA PHE A 148 -28.71 -9.00 11.66
C PHE A 148 -28.64 -8.93 10.13
N THR A 149 -27.49 -8.55 9.53
CA THR A 149 -27.28 -8.54 8.07
C THR A 149 -25.80 -8.67 7.68
N PRO A 150 -25.15 -9.84 7.79
CA PRO A 150 -23.76 -10.00 7.37
C PRO A 150 -23.60 -9.87 5.86
N GLY A 151 -22.41 -9.47 5.39
CA GLY A 151 -22.03 -9.66 4.00
C GLY A 151 -22.08 -11.15 3.63
N TYR A 152 -22.39 -11.46 2.37
CA TYR A 152 -22.52 -12.86 1.92
C TYR A 152 -21.18 -13.60 1.99
N TYR A 153 -20.11 -12.94 1.55
CA TYR A 153 -18.75 -13.46 1.62
C TYR A 153 -17.91 -12.64 2.58
N ARG A 154 -17.17 -13.34 3.43
CA ARG A 154 -16.18 -12.77 4.32
C ARG A 154 -14.79 -12.88 3.70
N ALA A 155 -14.05 -11.78 3.73
CA ALA A 155 -12.63 -11.79 3.43
C ALA A 155 -11.87 -12.52 4.54
N ARG A 156 -11.21 -13.63 4.18
CA ARG A 156 -10.56 -14.55 5.12
C ARG A 156 -9.17 -14.95 4.64
N GLN A 157 -8.28 -15.21 5.58
CA GLN A 157 -7.02 -15.87 5.35
C GLN A 157 -6.95 -17.18 6.14
N TYR A 158 -6.58 -18.25 5.44
CA TYR A 158 -6.38 -19.58 6.01
C TYR A 158 -4.91 -19.96 5.96
N LEU A 159 -4.42 -20.59 7.01
CA LEU A 159 -3.04 -21.03 7.12
C LEU A 159 -2.95 -22.55 7.06
N CYS A 160 -2.27 -23.05 6.03
CA CYS A 160 -1.93 -24.46 5.89
C CYS A 160 -0.48 -24.68 6.36
N GLN A 161 -0.28 -25.51 7.38
CA GLN A 161 1.06 -25.83 7.88
C GLN A 161 1.63 -27.06 7.18
N VAL A 162 2.78 -26.93 6.53
CA VAL A 162 3.43 -28.00 5.78
C VAL A 162 4.82 -28.25 6.35
N PRO A 163 5.22 -29.48 6.67
CA PRO A 163 6.53 -29.74 7.26
C PRO A 163 7.67 -29.45 6.29
N GLU A 164 8.74 -28.81 6.79
CA GLU A 164 9.93 -28.46 6.02
C GLU A 164 10.85 -29.68 5.84
N ILE A 165 10.44 -30.62 4.98
CA ILE A 165 11.12 -31.90 4.74
C ILE A 165 11.93 -31.91 3.42
N GLY A 166 12.46 -30.75 3.02
CA GLY A 166 13.21 -30.61 1.75
C GLY A 166 12.36 -30.74 0.49
N ARG A 167 11.04 -30.53 0.61
CA ARG A 167 10.07 -30.55 -0.49
C ARG A 167 9.41 -29.19 -0.64
N ILE A 168 9.09 -28.81 -1.86
CA ILE A 168 8.55 -27.48 -2.15
C ILE A 168 7.03 -27.58 -2.34
N PRO A 169 6.23 -26.83 -1.57
CA PRO A 169 4.81 -26.70 -1.85
C PRO A 169 4.61 -26.04 -3.21
N SER A 170 3.95 -26.74 -4.11
CA SER A 170 3.72 -26.29 -5.49
C SER A 170 2.32 -25.72 -5.68
N HIS A 171 1.32 -26.36 -5.09
CA HIS A 171 -0.09 -26.01 -5.24
C HIS A 171 -0.85 -26.28 -3.96
N ALA A 172 -1.89 -25.50 -3.66
CA ALA A 172 -2.74 -25.66 -2.49
C ALA A 172 -4.21 -25.40 -2.81
N THR A 173 -5.11 -26.09 -2.11
CA THR A 173 -6.56 -25.86 -2.16
C THR A 173 -7.18 -26.12 -0.78
N LEU A 174 -8.43 -25.67 -0.61
CA LEU A 174 -9.26 -25.92 0.56
C LEU A 174 -10.35 -26.93 0.22
N LYS A 175 -10.71 -27.75 1.20
CA LYS A 175 -11.84 -28.68 1.14
C LYS A 175 -12.58 -28.75 2.46
N SER A 176 -13.82 -29.25 2.46
CA SER A 176 -14.46 -29.72 3.68
C SER A 176 -13.62 -30.84 4.31
N SER A 177 -13.50 -30.88 5.64
CA SER A 177 -12.77 -31.97 6.31
C SER A 177 -13.38 -33.35 6.02
N SER A 178 -14.67 -33.41 5.72
CA SER A 178 -15.38 -34.64 5.32
C SER A 178 -15.19 -35.07 3.86
N ALA A 179 -14.67 -34.19 3.00
CA ALA A 179 -14.47 -34.48 1.58
C ALA A 179 -13.06 -35.05 1.31
N PRO A 180 -12.86 -35.80 0.22
CA PRO A 180 -11.52 -36.14 -0.25
C PRO A 180 -10.86 -34.93 -0.96
N CYS A 181 -9.54 -34.92 -1.04
CA CYS A 181 -8.83 -33.93 -1.87
C CYS A 181 -9.16 -34.12 -3.35
N SER A 182 -9.30 -33.01 -4.09
CA SER A 182 -9.52 -33.08 -5.54
C SER A 182 -8.31 -33.68 -6.25
N THR A 183 -8.58 -34.46 -7.30
CA THR A 183 -7.57 -34.98 -8.24
C THR A 183 -7.36 -34.05 -9.43
N ASP A 184 -8.18 -33.01 -9.59
CA ASP A 184 -8.09 -32.05 -10.67
C ASP A 184 -7.24 -30.85 -10.24
N LEU A 185 -6.13 -30.62 -10.96
CA LEU A 185 -5.20 -29.53 -10.66
C LEU A 185 -5.87 -28.15 -10.85
N ALA A 186 -6.94 -28.05 -11.63
CA ALA A 186 -7.70 -26.81 -11.82
C ALA A 186 -8.36 -26.30 -10.53
N ASP A 187 -8.57 -27.18 -9.54
CA ASP A 187 -9.12 -26.79 -8.23
C ASP A 187 -8.04 -26.27 -7.27
N TYR A 188 -6.77 -26.25 -7.67
CA TYR A 188 -5.65 -25.80 -6.85
C TYR A 188 -5.09 -24.47 -7.33
N LEU A 189 -4.70 -23.63 -6.36
CA LEU A 189 -3.91 -22.43 -6.61
C LEU A 189 -2.43 -22.78 -6.61
N PRO A 190 -1.62 -22.24 -7.54
CA PRO A 190 -0.17 -22.33 -7.45
C PRO A 190 0.31 -21.57 -6.21
N VAL A 191 1.26 -22.16 -5.48
CA VAL A 191 1.86 -21.55 -4.29
C VAL A 191 2.95 -20.58 -4.73
N HIS A 192 2.73 -19.30 -4.45
CA HIS A 192 3.70 -18.25 -4.72
C HIS A 192 4.63 -18.03 -3.52
N THR A 193 5.93 -17.89 -3.77
CA THR A 193 6.92 -17.54 -2.75
C THR A 193 7.34 -16.07 -2.92
N PRO A 194 7.04 -15.18 -1.96
CA PRO A 194 7.47 -13.80 -2.00
C PRO A 194 9.00 -13.69 -2.07
N SER A 195 9.50 -12.83 -2.95
CA SER A 195 10.93 -12.54 -3.03
C SER A 195 11.38 -11.72 -1.82
N GLN A 196 12.54 -12.04 -1.26
CA GLN A 196 13.13 -11.26 -0.18
C GLN A 196 13.75 -9.98 -0.73
N PHE A 197 13.40 -8.85 -0.14
CA PHE A 197 13.95 -7.54 -0.49
C PHE A 197 14.34 -6.78 0.80
N PRO A 198 15.44 -7.18 1.46
CA PRO A 198 15.90 -6.52 2.68
C PRO A 198 16.20 -5.04 2.45
N GLY A 199 15.77 -4.18 3.38
CA GLY A 199 15.86 -2.73 3.26
C GLY A 199 14.87 -2.11 2.27
N GLY A 200 14.01 -2.92 1.64
CA GLY A 200 13.02 -2.47 0.68
C GLY A 200 11.85 -1.73 1.30
N LEU A 201 11.31 -0.80 0.51
CA LEU A 201 10.06 -0.12 0.78
C LEU A 201 9.03 -0.43 -0.32
N ALA A 202 7.93 -1.07 0.07
CA ALA A 202 6.79 -1.32 -0.82
C ALA A 202 5.56 -0.50 -0.43
N VAL A 203 4.64 -0.36 -1.37
CA VAL A 203 3.33 0.28 -1.18
C VAL A 203 2.23 -0.65 -1.63
N CYS A 204 1.26 -0.88 -0.76
CA CYS A 204 -0.03 -1.47 -1.06
C CYS A 204 -0.99 -0.36 -1.48
N ALA A 205 -1.15 -0.13 -2.78
CA ALA A 205 -1.99 0.94 -3.34
C ALA A 205 -3.48 0.54 -3.49
N LYS A 206 -3.87 -0.58 -2.88
CA LYS A 206 -5.20 -1.20 -2.94
C LYS A 206 -5.71 -1.39 -4.38
N ILE A 207 -7.00 -1.13 -4.62
CA ILE A 207 -7.71 -1.50 -5.85
C ILE A 207 -7.92 -0.25 -6.69
N ALA A 208 -7.34 -0.26 -7.90
CA ALA A 208 -7.69 0.70 -8.94
C ALA A 208 -8.96 0.23 -9.63
N HIS A 209 -10.08 0.91 -9.39
CA HIS A 209 -11.33 0.68 -10.09
C HIS A 209 -11.69 1.89 -10.96
N SER A 210 -12.39 1.64 -12.08
CA SER A 210 -12.69 2.62 -13.13
C SER A 210 -13.55 3.83 -12.72
N GLY A 211 -13.96 3.92 -11.45
CA GLY A 211 -14.93 4.89 -10.94
C GLY A 211 -14.43 6.31 -10.70
N GLY A 212 -13.27 6.74 -11.23
CA GLY A 212 -12.84 8.14 -11.10
C GLY A 212 -11.35 8.43 -10.97
N LEU A 213 -10.46 7.46 -11.24
CA LEU A 213 -9.03 7.74 -11.26
C LEU A 213 -8.67 8.65 -12.43
N ASP A 214 -8.06 9.80 -12.12
CA ASP A 214 -7.51 10.70 -13.12
C ASP A 214 -6.08 10.23 -13.48
N PRO A 215 -5.80 9.85 -14.73
CA PRO A 215 -4.48 9.37 -15.12
C PRO A 215 -3.35 10.34 -14.80
N GLU A 216 -3.60 11.65 -14.82
CA GLU A 216 -2.59 12.66 -14.50
C GLU A 216 -2.21 12.64 -13.03
N LYS A 217 -3.21 12.53 -12.14
CA LYS A 217 -2.99 12.39 -10.70
C LYS A 217 -2.27 11.09 -10.38
N VAL A 218 -2.61 10.01 -11.08
CA VAL A 218 -1.92 8.72 -10.94
C VAL A 218 -0.45 8.82 -11.38
N ILE A 219 -0.14 9.55 -12.46
CA ILE A 219 1.25 9.81 -12.86
C ILE A 219 2.00 10.57 -11.76
N GLU A 220 1.46 11.68 -11.26
CA GLU A 220 2.07 12.46 -10.16
C GLU A 220 2.27 11.59 -8.90
N TRP A 221 1.29 10.74 -8.58
CA TRP A 221 1.38 9.80 -7.47
C TRP A 221 2.59 8.88 -7.61
N PHE A 222 2.71 8.13 -8.71
CA PHE A 222 3.84 7.23 -8.93
C PHE A 222 5.18 7.97 -8.92
N GLU A 223 5.27 9.15 -9.51
CA GLU A 223 6.52 9.91 -9.58
C GLU A 223 6.96 10.45 -8.20
N ILE A 224 6.01 10.82 -7.33
CA ILE A 224 6.31 11.14 -5.92
C ILE A 224 6.77 9.89 -5.16
N GLN A 225 6.08 8.74 -5.30
CA GLN A 225 6.49 7.51 -4.64
C GLN A 225 7.95 7.14 -4.98
N ARG A 226 8.33 7.30 -6.25
CA ARG A 226 9.72 7.12 -6.71
C ARG A 226 10.69 8.10 -6.06
N LEU A 227 10.33 9.39 -5.98
CA LEU A 227 11.17 10.42 -5.34
C LEU A 227 11.34 10.17 -3.83
N LEU A 228 10.31 9.62 -3.19
CA LEU A 228 10.33 9.21 -1.78
C LEU A 228 11.11 7.90 -1.54
N GLY A 229 11.60 7.25 -2.59
CA GLY A 229 12.44 6.05 -2.50
C GLY A 229 11.66 4.73 -2.40
N VAL A 230 10.40 4.69 -2.85
CA VAL A 230 9.63 3.45 -2.97
C VAL A 230 10.24 2.54 -4.03
N ASP A 231 10.45 1.27 -3.68
CA ASP A 231 11.05 0.26 -4.55
C ASP A 231 9.98 -0.52 -5.35
N LYS A 232 8.80 -0.71 -4.76
CA LYS A 232 7.70 -1.48 -5.37
C LYS A 232 6.34 -0.94 -5.00
N VAL A 233 5.39 -0.99 -5.93
CA VAL A 233 3.97 -0.72 -5.69
C VAL A 233 3.18 -1.96 -6.09
N LEU A 234 2.31 -2.46 -5.21
CA LEU A 234 1.26 -3.41 -5.56
C LEU A 234 -0.05 -2.67 -5.81
N LEU A 235 -0.70 -2.98 -6.91
CA LEU A 235 -2.02 -2.45 -7.26
C LEU A 235 -2.88 -3.56 -7.86
N TYR A 236 -4.18 -3.54 -7.56
CA TYR A 236 -5.14 -4.46 -8.16
C TYR A 236 -5.96 -3.73 -9.23
N ASP A 237 -5.90 -4.19 -10.48
CA ASP A 237 -6.64 -3.62 -11.60
C ASP A 237 -8.04 -4.24 -11.70
N MET A 238 -9.06 -3.43 -11.42
CA MET A 238 -10.47 -3.78 -11.55
C MET A 238 -11.10 -3.04 -12.73
N GLY A 239 -10.63 -3.34 -13.94
CA GLY A 239 -11.25 -2.93 -15.19
C GLY A 239 -11.09 -1.44 -15.51
N ASN A 240 -9.86 -0.92 -15.52
CA ASN A 240 -9.58 0.48 -15.84
C ASN A 240 -9.59 0.82 -17.35
N PRO A 241 -9.90 2.07 -17.73
CA PRO A 241 -9.85 2.53 -19.12
C PRO A 241 -8.43 2.53 -19.71
N VAL A 242 -8.36 2.47 -21.05
CA VAL A 242 -7.11 2.32 -21.83
C VAL A 242 -6.05 3.39 -21.50
N ASN A 243 -6.46 4.63 -21.18
CA ASN A 243 -5.54 5.68 -20.77
C ASN A 243 -4.82 5.34 -19.45
N LEU A 244 -5.52 4.86 -18.43
CA LEU A 244 -4.93 4.38 -17.18
C LEU A 244 -4.10 3.11 -17.41
N THR A 245 -4.58 2.16 -18.22
CA THR A 245 -3.82 0.95 -18.52
C THR A 245 -2.47 1.26 -19.17
N ARG A 246 -2.38 2.31 -20.01
CA ARG A 246 -1.10 2.77 -20.58
C ARG A 246 -0.15 3.30 -19.50
N VAL A 247 -0.66 4.05 -18.52
CA VAL A 247 0.12 4.54 -17.37
C VAL A 247 0.61 3.37 -16.51
N PHE A 248 -0.27 2.43 -16.16
CA PHE A 248 0.13 1.25 -15.40
C PHE A 248 1.19 0.42 -16.15
N ARG A 249 1.01 0.19 -17.45
CA ARG A 249 2.00 -0.53 -18.26
C ARG A 249 3.37 0.17 -18.28
N TYR A 250 3.39 1.50 -18.32
CA TYR A 250 4.63 2.26 -18.23
C TYR A 250 5.40 1.94 -16.93
N TYR A 251 4.71 1.96 -15.78
CA TYR A 251 5.34 1.65 -14.49
C TYR A 251 5.62 0.16 -14.26
N GLN A 252 4.85 -0.74 -14.88
CA GLN A 252 5.15 -2.17 -14.89
C GLN A 252 6.44 -2.44 -15.67
N ASN A 253 6.59 -1.86 -16.87
CA ASN A 253 7.80 -2.02 -17.69
C ASN A 253 9.05 -1.43 -17.03
N MET A 254 8.87 -0.38 -16.22
CA MET A 254 9.94 0.19 -15.40
C MET A 254 10.34 -0.71 -14.22
N GLY A 255 9.50 -1.68 -13.85
CA GLY A 255 9.71 -2.59 -12.71
C GLY A 255 9.16 -2.09 -11.38
N LEU A 256 8.60 -0.86 -11.33
CA LEU A 256 8.04 -0.25 -10.11
C LEU A 256 6.70 -0.89 -9.72
N LEU A 257 5.82 -1.12 -10.70
CA LEU A 257 4.46 -1.58 -10.46
C LEU A 257 4.35 -3.11 -10.62
N ASP A 258 3.88 -3.76 -9.57
CA ASP A 258 3.25 -5.08 -9.62
C ASP A 258 1.73 -4.86 -9.74
N LEU A 259 1.17 -5.15 -10.92
CA LEU A 259 -0.25 -5.00 -11.20
C LEU A 259 -0.90 -6.37 -11.22
N GLN A 260 -1.81 -6.61 -10.29
CA GLN A 260 -2.56 -7.85 -10.19
C GLN A 260 -3.96 -7.66 -10.81
N PRO A 261 -4.43 -8.59 -11.65
CA PRO A 261 -5.80 -8.52 -12.12
C PRO A 261 -6.77 -8.80 -10.98
N TYR A 262 -7.91 -8.12 -10.97
CA TYR A 262 -8.89 -8.26 -9.91
C TYR A 262 -10.31 -8.13 -10.42
N GLU A 263 -11.19 -8.92 -9.83
CA GLU A 263 -12.62 -8.88 -10.05
C GLU A 263 -13.33 -9.34 -8.78
N LEU A 264 -14.65 -9.25 -8.75
CA LEU A 264 -15.43 -9.60 -7.58
C LEU A 264 -16.34 -10.79 -7.90
N PRO A 265 -16.03 -12.01 -7.42
CA PRO A 265 -16.84 -13.19 -7.65
C PRO A 265 -18.07 -13.25 -6.73
N GLY A 266 -19.01 -14.12 -7.07
CA GLY A 266 -20.13 -14.47 -6.20
C GLY A 266 -21.22 -13.41 -6.13
N TYR A 267 -22.10 -13.58 -5.14
CA TYR A 267 -23.23 -12.69 -4.86
C TYR A 267 -22.84 -11.48 -3.99
N PRO A 268 -23.48 -10.30 -4.16
CA PRO A 268 -24.33 -9.93 -5.30
C PRO A 268 -23.55 -9.92 -6.61
N ALA A 269 -24.16 -10.46 -7.68
CA ALA A 269 -23.53 -10.45 -8.99
C ALA A 269 -23.33 -9.02 -9.51
N ASN A 270 -22.25 -8.79 -10.25
CA ASN A 270 -21.89 -7.48 -10.83
C ASN A 270 -21.72 -6.33 -9.82
N ARG A 271 -21.43 -6.66 -8.56
CA ARG A 271 -21.01 -5.67 -7.56
C ARG A 271 -19.66 -5.07 -7.92
N THR A 272 -19.49 -3.81 -7.55
CA THR A 272 -18.30 -3.00 -7.82
C THR A 272 -17.81 -2.35 -6.53
N LEU A 273 -16.73 -1.57 -6.61
CA LEU A 273 -16.26 -0.71 -5.51
C LEU A 273 -16.72 0.75 -5.69
N MET A 274 -17.77 0.98 -6.48
CA MET A 274 -18.32 2.31 -6.72
C MET A 274 -19.23 2.77 -5.57
N GLU A 275 -19.55 4.07 -5.53
CA GLU A 275 -20.43 4.70 -4.52
C GLU A 275 -21.73 3.95 -4.27
N LYS A 276 -22.34 3.38 -5.32
CA LYS A 276 -23.59 2.61 -5.20
C LYS A 276 -23.48 1.39 -4.27
N ASP A 277 -22.28 0.81 -4.16
CA ASP A 277 -22.03 -0.43 -3.42
C ASP A 277 -21.40 -0.17 -2.05
N LYS A 278 -20.87 1.05 -1.79
CA LYS A 278 -20.19 1.42 -0.53
C LYS A 278 -21.04 1.21 0.72
N ARG A 279 -22.36 1.25 0.60
CA ARG A 279 -23.30 1.07 1.71
C ARG A 279 -23.68 -0.40 1.95
N THR A 280 -23.15 -1.33 1.15
CA THR A 280 -23.41 -2.75 1.32
C THR A 280 -22.46 -3.35 2.35
N HIS A 281 -22.92 -4.32 3.13
CA HIS A 281 -22.04 -5.06 4.05
C HIS A 281 -20.92 -5.83 3.33
N GLN A 282 -21.14 -6.20 2.06
CA GLN A 282 -20.17 -6.91 1.24
C GLN A 282 -18.95 -6.02 0.88
N PHE A 283 -19.17 -4.71 0.66
CA PHE A 283 -18.14 -3.77 0.22
C PHE A 283 -16.86 -3.81 1.07
N HIS A 284 -17.00 -3.85 2.38
CA HIS A 284 -15.83 -3.85 3.27
C HIS A 284 -14.99 -5.11 3.14
N HIS A 285 -15.59 -6.27 2.93
CA HIS A 285 -14.84 -7.50 2.66
C HIS A 285 -14.14 -7.42 1.31
N ASP A 286 -14.80 -6.85 0.31
CA ASP A 286 -14.25 -6.71 -1.04
C ASP A 286 -13.02 -5.81 -1.11
N GLU A 287 -13.07 -4.69 -0.39
CA GLU A 287 -11.94 -3.78 -0.24
C GLU A 287 -10.81 -4.44 0.56
N SER A 288 -11.17 -5.13 1.65
CA SER A 288 -10.18 -5.70 2.58
C SER A 288 -9.38 -6.85 1.99
N MET A 289 -9.94 -7.58 1.03
CA MET A 289 -9.21 -8.62 0.29
C MET A 289 -7.87 -8.11 -0.25
N ALA A 290 -7.85 -6.93 -0.88
CA ALA A 290 -6.62 -6.35 -1.44
C ALA A 290 -5.58 -6.01 -0.35
N VAL A 291 -6.02 -5.56 0.83
CA VAL A 291 -5.13 -5.26 1.95
C VAL A 291 -4.50 -6.55 2.50
N LEU A 292 -5.32 -7.58 2.70
CA LEU A 292 -4.88 -8.89 3.19
C LEU A 292 -3.90 -9.57 2.23
N GLU A 293 -4.23 -9.53 0.94
CA GLU A 293 -3.44 -10.13 -0.12
C GLU A 293 -2.10 -9.41 -0.29
N CYS A 294 -2.11 -8.08 -0.28
CA CYS A 294 -0.90 -7.28 -0.44
C CYS A 294 0.13 -7.56 0.65
N ARG A 295 -0.33 -7.70 1.90
CA ARG A 295 0.56 -8.06 3.01
C ARG A 295 1.33 -9.34 2.74
N GLN A 296 0.67 -10.35 2.19
CA GLN A 296 1.32 -11.63 1.91
C GLN A 296 2.33 -11.49 0.75
N ARG A 297 1.96 -10.79 -0.33
CA ARG A 297 2.87 -10.56 -1.47
C ARG A 297 4.09 -9.72 -1.12
N MET A 298 3.90 -8.70 -0.29
CA MET A 298 4.93 -7.75 0.09
C MET A 298 5.66 -8.16 1.39
N SER A 299 5.45 -9.38 1.87
CA SER A 299 6.05 -9.88 3.12
C SER A 299 7.58 -9.98 3.11
N GLY A 300 8.20 -9.97 1.94
CA GLY A 300 9.66 -9.95 1.78
C GLY A 300 10.31 -8.56 1.90
N PHE A 301 9.52 -7.48 1.99
CA PHE A 301 10.03 -6.11 2.16
C PHE A 301 10.23 -5.77 3.64
N SER A 302 11.14 -4.85 3.92
CA SER A 302 11.36 -4.37 5.31
C SER A 302 10.25 -3.44 5.78
N TYR A 303 9.75 -2.59 4.90
CA TYR A 303 8.67 -1.64 5.17
C TYR A 303 7.60 -1.76 4.09
N VAL A 304 6.34 -1.78 4.52
CA VAL A 304 5.19 -1.77 3.61
C VAL A 304 4.24 -0.68 4.05
N MET A 305 3.99 0.28 3.16
CA MET A 305 2.95 1.31 3.37
C MET A 305 1.63 0.83 2.82
N SER A 306 0.53 1.17 3.47
CA SER A 306 -0.82 0.89 2.97
C SER A 306 -1.59 2.20 2.89
N HIS A 307 -1.72 2.73 1.67
CA HIS A 307 -2.40 3.99 1.38
C HIS A 307 -2.89 4.02 -0.07
N ASP A 308 -3.87 4.88 -0.35
CA ASP A 308 -4.57 4.98 -1.63
C ASP A 308 -3.79 5.81 -2.67
N LEU A 309 -4.26 5.80 -3.93
CA LEU A 309 -3.65 6.52 -5.07
C LEU A 309 -3.84 8.05 -5.03
N ASP A 310 -4.56 8.56 -4.04
CA ASP A 310 -4.74 9.98 -3.73
C ASP A 310 -4.07 10.39 -2.41
N GLU A 311 -3.30 9.47 -1.82
CA GLU A 311 -2.65 9.63 -0.52
C GLU A 311 -1.11 9.54 -0.63
N PHE A 312 -0.42 10.37 0.15
CA PHE A 312 1.05 10.45 0.15
C PHE A 312 1.59 10.60 1.57
N ILE A 313 2.49 9.72 2.01
CA ILE A 313 3.21 9.90 3.28
C ILE A 313 4.44 10.78 3.01
N ILE A 314 4.44 12.00 3.55
CA ILE A 314 5.44 13.03 3.26
C ILE A 314 6.25 13.36 4.52
N PRO A 315 7.57 13.06 4.56
CA PRO A 315 8.46 13.57 5.59
C PRO A 315 8.61 15.09 5.47
N ARG A 316 8.53 15.81 6.60
CA ARG A 316 8.71 17.27 6.62
C ARG A 316 10.12 17.72 6.25
N ARG A 317 11.12 16.88 6.55
CA ARG A 317 12.51 17.05 6.07
C ARG A 317 12.68 16.52 4.65
N ASP A 318 13.67 17.08 3.95
CA ASP A 318 14.05 16.63 2.61
C ASP A 318 14.88 15.34 2.67
N ILE A 319 14.19 14.23 2.97
CA ILE A 319 14.75 12.88 3.06
C ILE A 319 13.78 11.86 2.45
N THR A 320 14.32 10.72 2.02
CA THR A 320 13.51 9.59 1.55
C THR A 320 12.76 8.93 2.70
N LEU A 321 11.67 8.21 2.40
CA LEU A 321 10.93 7.44 3.40
C LEU A 321 11.76 6.30 3.99
N LYS A 322 12.62 5.67 3.19
CA LYS A 322 13.56 4.65 3.70
C LYS A 322 14.49 5.22 4.76
N GLN A 323 15.05 6.40 4.51
CA GLN A 323 15.89 7.08 5.50
C GLN A 323 15.07 7.46 6.74
N PHE A 324 13.88 8.05 6.54
CA PHE A 324 13.00 8.43 7.63
C PHE A 324 12.63 7.23 8.53
N PHE A 325 12.22 6.10 7.96
CA PHE A 325 11.87 4.90 8.74
C PHE A 325 13.07 4.27 9.42
N LYS A 326 14.25 4.29 8.78
CA LYS A 326 15.48 3.82 9.43
C LYS A 326 15.78 4.64 10.69
N GLU A 327 15.75 5.96 10.59
CA GLU A 327 15.95 6.87 11.73
C GLU A 327 14.90 6.61 12.82
N LYS A 328 13.62 6.40 12.46
CA LYS A 328 12.57 6.07 13.44
C LYS A 328 12.80 4.74 14.14
N MET A 329 13.29 3.73 13.44
CA MET A 329 13.59 2.42 14.03
C MET A 329 14.79 2.45 14.97
N GLU A 330 15.69 3.44 14.89
CA GLU A 330 16.78 3.60 15.87
C GLU A 330 16.22 3.95 17.27
N TYR A 331 15.13 4.73 17.31
CA TYR A 331 14.45 5.12 18.55
C TYR A 331 13.34 4.13 18.98
N TYR A 332 12.54 3.65 18.04
CA TYR A 332 11.39 2.77 18.29
C TYR A 332 11.68 1.33 17.87
N GLN A 333 12.64 0.70 18.53
CA GLN A 333 13.18 -0.62 18.13
C GLN A 333 12.15 -1.75 18.18
N ASP A 334 11.12 -1.64 19.01
CA ASP A 334 9.99 -2.55 19.18
C ASP A 334 8.77 -2.17 18.32
N SER A 335 8.91 -1.21 17.41
CA SER A 335 7.83 -0.82 16.50
C SER A 335 7.49 -1.93 15.50
N ALA A 336 6.22 -2.25 15.38
CA ALA A 336 5.62 -3.02 14.29
C ALA A 336 5.23 -2.11 13.11
N GLY A 337 5.15 -0.81 13.32
CA GLY A 337 4.70 0.15 12.32
C GLY A 337 4.40 1.53 12.90
N PHE A 338 4.17 2.48 12.00
CA PHE A 338 3.95 3.88 12.30
C PHE A 338 2.67 4.39 11.63
N TYR A 339 1.87 5.17 12.37
CA TYR A 339 0.70 5.88 11.87
C TYR A 339 1.00 7.35 11.61
N PHE A 340 0.31 7.93 10.63
CA PHE A 340 0.46 9.32 10.21
C PHE A 340 -0.89 10.03 10.22
N ASP A 341 -0.91 11.20 10.86
CA ASP A 341 -2.02 12.16 10.79
C ASP A 341 -2.24 12.64 9.36
N THR A 342 -3.47 13.05 9.07
CA THR A 342 -3.89 13.38 7.71
C THR A 342 -4.08 14.88 7.54
N GLU A 343 -3.44 15.45 6.53
CA GLU A 343 -3.77 16.76 5.98
C GLU A 343 -4.60 16.58 4.71
N PHE A 344 -5.83 17.08 4.72
CA PHE A 344 -6.74 16.94 3.60
C PHE A 344 -6.63 18.14 2.66
N PHE A 345 -6.29 17.86 1.40
CA PHE A 345 -6.24 18.82 0.31
C PHE A 345 -7.54 18.72 -0.48
N ILE A 346 -8.43 19.69 -0.31
CA ILE A 346 -9.80 19.62 -0.84
C ILE A 346 -9.91 20.34 -2.20
N TYR A 347 -10.21 19.58 -3.26
CA TYR A 347 -10.36 20.15 -4.61
C TYR A 347 -11.48 21.20 -4.70
N ASN A 348 -12.56 21.04 -3.92
CA ASN A 348 -13.72 21.92 -3.90
C ASN A 348 -13.41 23.35 -3.41
N TRP A 349 -12.29 23.56 -2.71
CA TRP A 349 -11.86 24.90 -2.29
C TRP A 349 -11.24 25.72 -3.42
N GLY A 350 -11.05 25.11 -4.59
CA GLY A 350 -10.40 25.73 -5.74
C GLY A 350 -8.87 25.69 -5.65
N PRO A 351 -8.19 25.84 -6.79
CA PRO A 351 -6.73 25.86 -6.84
C PRO A 351 -6.19 27.11 -6.15
N THR A 352 -5.18 26.95 -5.30
CA THR A 352 -4.45 28.08 -4.70
C THR A 352 -3.59 28.78 -5.74
N ASN A 353 -3.02 28.00 -6.68
CA ASN A 353 -2.15 28.47 -7.74
C ASN A 353 -2.67 27.98 -9.11
N PRO A 354 -3.64 28.65 -9.75
CA PRO A 354 -4.30 28.18 -10.97
C PRO A 354 -3.45 28.18 -12.24
N GLU A 355 -2.23 28.72 -12.21
CA GLU A 355 -1.31 28.72 -13.35
C GLU A 355 -0.32 27.54 -13.30
N GLU A 356 -0.25 26.81 -12.17
CA GLU A 356 0.61 25.63 -12.02
C GLU A 356 0.13 24.45 -12.86
N ASP A 357 1.07 23.75 -13.49
CA ASP A 357 0.80 22.58 -14.33
C ASP A 357 0.58 21.30 -13.52
N LEU A 358 1.21 21.16 -12.34
CA LEU A 358 1.08 19.97 -11.51
C LEU A 358 -0.06 20.14 -10.50
N MET A 359 -0.85 19.09 -10.30
CA MET A 359 -1.94 19.05 -9.32
C MET A 359 -1.41 19.34 -7.91
N LEU A 360 -0.28 18.73 -7.56
CA LEU A 360 0.31 18.84 -6.22
C LEU A 360 0.84 20.24 -5.88
N THR A 361 1.22 21.06 -6.88
CA THR A 361 1.62 22.47 -6.68
C THR A 361 0.46 23.44 -6.90
N ARG A 362 -0.58 23.03 -7.62
CA ARG A 362 -1.82 23.78 -7.86
C ARG A 362 -2.73 23.84 -6.63
N TYR A 363 -2.90 22.71 -5.92
CA TYR A 363 -3.77 22.58 -4.74
C TYR A 363 -2.94 22.48 -3.46
N ARG A 364 -2.71 23.63 -2.80
CA ARG A 364 -1.83 23.73 -1.62
C ARG A 364 -2.58 24.01 -0.32
N LYS A 365 -3.86 24.38 -0.42
CA LYS A 365 -4.70 24.60 0.74
C LYS A 365 -5.09 23.27 1.37
N ALA A 366 -4.78 23.10 2.64
CA ALA A 366 -5.05 21.88 3.40
C ALA A 366 -5.73 22.19 4.74
N THR A 367 -6.31 21.18 5.38
CA THR A 367 -6.64 21.25 6.81
C THR A 367 -5.36 21.26 7.65
N LYS A 368 -5.50 21.57 8.95
CA LYS A 368 -4.51 21.11 9.92
C LYS A 368 -4.47 19.57 9.97
N PRO A 369 -3.40 18.94 10.49
CA PRO A 369 -3.35 17.50 10.68
C PRO A 369 -4.51 16.99 11.53
N HIS A 370 -5.15 15.92 11.05
CA HIS A 370 -6.30 15.27 11.64
C HIS A 370 -5.97 13.82 11.97
N TRP A 371 -6.59 13.31 13.04
CA TRP A 371 -6.44 11.90 13.41
C TRP A 371 -7.38 10.97 12.66
N GLU A 372 -8.41 11.55 12.03
CA GLU A 372 -9.32 10.85 11.16
C GLU A 372 -8.63 10.37 9.86
N CYS A 373 -9.03 9.20 9.38
CA CYS A 373 -8.53 8.57 8.15
C CYS A 373 -7.01 8.34 8.08
N THR A 374 -6.32 8.20 9.23
CA THR A 374 -4.88 7.89 9.23
C THR A 374 -4.53 6.66 8.40
N LYS A 375 -3.31 6.67 7.86
CA LYS A 375 -2.65 5.53 7.21
C LYS A 375 -1.36 5.21 7.91
N TYR A 376 -0.75 4.10 7.51
CA TYR A 376 0.37 3.53 8.21
C TYR A 376 1.40 2.92 7.29
N VAL A 377 2.59 2.75 7.85
CA VAL A 377 3.63 1.83 7.40
C VAL A 377 3.76 0.72 8.43
N TYR A 378 4.05 -0.50 8.00
CA TYR A 378 4.32 -1.61 8.89
C TYR A 378 5.53 -2.43 8.45
N LEU A 379 6.09 -3.17 9.42
CA LEU A 379 7.14 -4.15 9.21
C LEU A 379 6.47 -5.53 9.10
N PRO A 380 6.46 -6.18 7.93
CA PRO A 380 5.69 -7.41 7.72
C PRO A 380 6.00 -8.53 8.72
N ALA A 381 7.27 -8.66 9.13
CA ALA A 381 7.71 -9.67 10.10
C ALA A 381 7.16 -9.46 11.53
N ARG A 382 6.61 -8.27 11.83
CA ARG A 382 6.18 -7.84 13.17
C ARG A 382 4.67 -7.66 13.30
N VAL A 383 3.93 -7.91 12.22
CA VAL A 383 2.48 -7.69 12.15
C VAL A 383 1.78 -9.00 11.84
N LEU A 384 0.73 -9.31 12.63
CA LEU A 384 -0.13 -10.48 12.44
C LEU A 384 -1.11 -10.28 11.29
N SER A 385 -1.62 -9.06 11.10
CA SER A 385 -2.51 -8.70 9.99
C SER A 385 -2.70 -7.18 9.88
N SER A 386 -3.42 -6.73 8.87
CA SER A 386 -3.78 -5.33 8.66
C SER A 386 -5.14 -5.17 7.99
N THR A 387 -5.82 -4.06 8.27
CA THR A 387 -7.07 -3.59 7.65
C THR A 387 -6.83 -2.24 6.98
N THR A 388 -7.82 -1.68 6.29
CA THR A 388 -7.69 -0.39 5.60
C THR A 388 -7.09 0.75 6.44
N HIS A 389 -7.33 0.76 7.76
CA HIS A 389 -6.88 1.82 8.68
C HIS A 389 -6.15 1.32 9.93
N SER A 390 -5.97 0.00 10.12
CA SER A 390 -5.35 -0.54 11.33
C SER A 390 -4.34 -1.64 11.02
N ILE A 391 -3.33 -1.75 11.87
CA ILE A 391 -2.38 -2.88 11.91
C ILE A 391 -2.50 -3.62 13.23
N TYR A 392 -2.36 -4.94 13.18
CA TYR A 392 -2.43 -5.83 14.34
C TYR A 392 -1.03 -6.35 14.64
N PRO A 393 -0.29 -5.74 15.58
CA PRO A 393 1.08 -6.14 15.87
C PRO A 393 1.15 -7.53 16.53
N LEU A 394 2.25 -8.23 16.31
CA LEU A 394 2.58 -9.44 17.07
C LEU A 394 3.23 -9.05 18.39
N HIS A 395 2.92 -9.76 19.47
CA HIS A 395 3.67 -9.61 20.73
C HIS A 395 5.15 -9.98 20.53
N PRO A 396 6.12 -9.20 21.06
CA PRO A 396 5.98 -8.05 21.96
C PRO A 396 5.94 -6.67 21.28
N TYR A 397 5.79 -6.61 19.95
CA TYR A 397 5.83 -5.35 19.21
C TYR A 397 4.59 -4.47 19.43
N THR A 398 4.76 -3.17 19.21
CA THR A 398 3.69 -2.16 19.34
C THR A 398 3.69 -1.18 18.17
N THR A 399 2.77 -0.23 18.13
CA THR A 399 2.67 0.78 17.06
C THR A 399 2.84 2.17 17.61
N TYR A 400 3.44 3.06 16.82
CA TYR A 400 3.66 4.44 17.21
C TYR A 400 2.97 5.40 16.25
N ARG A 401 2.64 6.58 16.75
CA ARG A 401 2.15 7.69 15.93
C ARG A 401 3.31 8.64 15.68
N ILE A 402 3.43 9.11 14.45
CA ILE A 402 4.45 10.08 14.06
C ILE A 402 3.86 11.49 14.21
N GLU A 403 4.61 12.37 14.85
CA GLU A 403 4.20 13.76 15.00
C GLU A 403 4.13 14.46 13.62
N PRO A 404 3.09 15.28 13.35
CA PRO A 404 2.90 15.92 12.05
C PRO A 404 4.05 16.84 11.60
N GLU A 405 4.85 17.35 12.54
CA GLU A 405 6.06 18.14 12.29
C GLU A 405 7.20 17.29 11.71
N GLU A 406 7.12 15.96 11.80
CA GLU A 406 8.13 15.04 11.30
C GLU A 406 7.73 14.39 9.98
N ALA A 407 6.50 13.88 9.89
CA ALA A 407 5.88 13.42 8.66
C ALA A 407 4.35 13.43 8.78
N VAL A 408 3.67 13.60 7.65
CA VAL A 408 2.21 13.68 7.59
C VAL A 408 1.70 12.93 6.35
N LEU A 409 0.47 12.44 6.42
CA LEU A 409 -0.25 11.90 5.27
C LEU A 409 -0.97 13.04 4.54
N HIS A 410 -0.65 13.30 3.28
CA HIS A 410 -1.45 14.16 2.43
C HIS A 410 -2.57 13.34 1.79
N HIS A 411 -3.82 13.77 1.90
CA HIS A 411 -4.96 13.15 1.23
C HIS A 411 -5.65 14.14 0.29
N TYR A 412 -5.51 13.94 -1.03
CA TYR A 412 -6.04 14.84 -2.05
C TYR A 412 -7.41 14.38 -2.55
N ARG A 413 -8.49 14.99 -2.05
CA ARG A 413 -9.85 14.49 -2.25
C ARG A 413 -10.86 15.59 -2.55
N ARG A 414 -12.05 15.17 -2.98
CA ARG A 414 -13.24 16.04 -2.88
C ARG A 414 -13.74 16.04 -1.44
N CYS A 415 -14.44 17.09 -1.08
CA CYS A 415 -14.98 17.23 0.26
C CYS A 415 -15.89 16.04 0.61
N PRO A 416 -15.67 15.34 1.73
CA PRO A 416 -16.55 14.26 2.18
C PRO A 416 -17.76 14.83 2.89
N ASP A 417 -18.71 15.34 2.12
CA ASP A 417 -19.95 15.94 2.66
C ASP A 417 -20.81 14.92 3.44
N ASP A 418 -20.50 13.63 3.31
CA ASP A 418 -21.10 12.51 4.03
C ASP A 418 -20.46 12.23 5.41
N VAL A 419 -19.23 12.70 5.63
CA VAL A 419 -18.47 12.47 6.88
C VAL A 419 -18.28 13.76 7.68
N TRP A 420 -18.05 14.89 6.99
CA TRP A 420 -17.78 16.16 7.65
C TRP A 420 -19.06 17.00 7.77
N SER A 421 -19.36 17.43 9.00
CA SER A 421 -20.51 18.31 9.28
C SER A 421 -20.41 19.66 8.56
N THR A 422 -19.18 20.15 8.34
CA THR A 422 -18.91 21.32 7.49
C THR A 422 -17.67 21.08 6.63
N CYS A 423 -17.73 21.51 5.37
CA CYS A 423 -16.61 21.42 4.43
C CYS A 423 -15.57 22.56 4.59
N PHE A 424 -15.70 23.39 5.63
CA PHE A 424 -14.91 24.62 5.80
C PHE A 424 -14.23 24.67 7.17
N PRO A 425 -13.35 23.70 7.49
CA PRO A 425 -12.54 23.77 8.70
C PRO A 425 -11.49 24.90 8.58
N GLU A 426 -10.74 25.12 9.68
CA GLU A 426 -9.55 25.95 9.64
C GLU A 426 -8.52 25.35 8.68
N THR A 427 -7.94 26.19 7.81
CA THR A 427 -7.03 25.73 6.75
C THR A 427 -5.66 26.37 6.84
N ILE A 428 -4.64 25.62 6.43
CA ILE A 428 -3.26 26.07 6.22
C ILE A 428 -2.94 26.08 4.72
N ILE A 429 -1.84 26.74 4.35
CA ILE A 429 -1.24 26.57 3.03
C ILE A 429 0.03 25.76 3.21
N ASP A 430 0.03 24.54 2.66
CA ASP A 430 1.19 23.68 2.66
C ASP A 430 2.07 23.94 1.42
N HIS A 431 3.38 24.01 1.62
CA HIS A 431 4.33 24.32 0.57
C HIS A 431 5.24 23.15 0.23
N ILE A 432 5.13 22.01 0.90
CA ILE A 432 6.15 20.96 0.86
C ILE A 432 6.31 20.34 -0.52
N MET A 433 5.20 20.22 -1.27
CA MET A 433 5.23 19.63 -2.62
C MET A 433 6.06 20.44 -3.61
N THR A 434 6.30 21.75 -3.36
CA THR A 434 7.16 22.56 -4.24
C THR A 434 8.65 22.24 -4.13
N ARG A 435 9.07 21.43 -3.13
CA ARG A 435 10.46 21.01 -3.01
C ARG A 435 10.88 20.00 -4.08
N TYR A 436 9.93 19.27 -4.66
CA TYR A 436 10.19 18.25 -5.68
C TYR A 436 10.34 18.90 -7.06
N THR A 437 11.42 19.67 -7.26
CA THR A 437 11.68 20.45 -8.48
C THR A 437 11.70 19.62 -9.75
N ASP A 438 12.10 18.35 -9.63
CA ASP A 438 12.25 17.45 -10.77
C ASP A 438 10.94 16.78 -11.19
N LEU A 439 9.89 16.88 -10.36
CA LEU A 439 8.60 16.21 -10.57
C LEU A 439 7.98 16.58 -11.92
N TYR A 440 8.03 17.86 -12.30
CA TYR A 440 7.47 18.31 -13.57
C TYR A 440 8.11 17.61 -14.77
N SER A 441 9.44 17.57 -14.82
CA SER A 441 10.18 16.93 -15.92
C SER A 441 9.90 15.43 -16.02
N ARG A 442 9.74 14.77 -14.87
CA ARG A 442 9.38 13.36 -14.76
C ARG A 442 7.98 13.09 -15.29
N VAL A 443 6.99 13.86 -14.81
CA VAL A 443 5.59 13.78 -15.25
C VAL A 443 5.50 14.00 -16.76
N LEU A 444 6.21 15.00 -17.30
CA LEU A 444 6.23 15.28 -18.73
C LEU A 444 6.75 14.09 -19.56
N THR A 445 7.78 13.39 -19.07
CA THR A 445 8.30 12.18 -19.71
C THR A 445 7.22 11.09 -19.79
N VAL A 446 6.49 10.86 -18.70
CA VAL A 446 5.41 9.86 -18.66
C VAL A 446 4.24 10.27 -19.56
N ARG A 447 3.85 11.55 -19.55
CA ARG A 447 2.82 12.11 -20.45
C ARG A 447 3.16 11.82 -21.92
N GLN A 448 4.40 12.09 -22.33
CA GLN A 448 4.85 11.82 -23.70
C GLN A 448 4.78 10.33 -24.06
N ALA A 449 5.21 9.45 -23.14
CA ALA A 449 5.21 8.01 -23.38
C ALA A 449 3.80 7.40 -23.39
N THR A 450 2.86 7.97 -22.64
CA THR A 450 1.52 7.40 -22.43
C THR A 450 0.43 8.13 -23.21
N GLY A 451 0.71 9.31 -23.74
CA GLY A 451 -0.25 10.18 -24.45
C GLY A 451 -1.30 10.80 -23.53
N VAL A 452 -1.06 10.85 -22.22
CA VAL A 452 -1.94 11.49 -21.23
C VAL A 452 -1.74 13.01 -21.27
N ARG A 453 -2.81 13.77 -20.99
CA ARG A 453 -2.81 15.23 -20.94
C ARG A 453 -3.52 15.71 -19.67
N PRO A 454 -3.08 16.85 -19.08
CA PRO A 454 -3.73 17.46 -17.91
C PRO A 454 -5.21 17.72 -18.18
N SER A 455 -6.04 17.42 -17.18
CA SER A 455 -7.49 17.67 -17.23
C SER A 455 -7.85 19.15 -17.01
N TRP A 456 -6.90 19.94 -16.49
CA TRP A 456 -7.01 21.40 -16.38
C TRP A 456 -6.33 22.09 -17.57
N ASN A 457 -6.95 23.16 -18.07
CA ASN A 457 -6.34 24.01 -19.09
C ASN A 457 -5.11 24.70 -18.50
N THR A 458 -3.91 24.20 -18.83
CA THR A 458 -2.70 25.03 -18.75
C THR A 458 -2.73 25.96 -19.95
N LYS A 459 -2.78 27.28 -19.71
CA LYS A 459 -2.68 28.24 -20.80
C LYS A 459 -1.35 27.96 -21.53
N LYS A 460 -1.46 27.74 -22.85
CA LYS A 460 -0.33 27.61 -23.76
C LYS A 460 0.52 28.87 -23.80
#